data_AF-A0A349PW40-F1
#
_entry.id   AF-A0A349PW40-F1
#
_cell.length_a   1.000
_cell.length_b   1.000
_cell.length_c   1.000
_cell.angle_alpha   90.00
_cell.angle_beta   90.00
_cell.angle_gamma   90.00
#
_symmetry.space_group_name_H-M   'P 1'
#
loop_
_entity.id
_entity.type
_entity.pdbx_description
1 polymer ?
#
loop_
_entity_poly.entity_id
_entity_poly.type
_entity_poly.pdbx_seq_one_letter_code
_entity_poly.pdbx_strand_id
1 'polypeptide(L)' 'AKSGDIVLLHDPYDTSVEAALQTIDVLSEQGYEFVTLEELFSNAGVTPQAGHFYLRADEEVPW' A
#
# COMPACT_ATOMS: atom_id res chain seq x y z
N ALA A 1 -4.72 9.53 -1.28
CA ALA A 1 -3.53 8.66 -1.39
C ALA A 1 -2.39 9.48 -1.97
N LYS A 2 -1.16 9.20 -1.55
CA LYS A 2 0.09 9.65 -2.17
C LYS A 2 0.78 8.45 -2.81
N SER A 3 1.67 8.71 -3.76
CA SER A 3 2.49 7.65 -4.35
C SER A 3 3.28 6.93 -3.25
N GLY A 4 3.20 5.60 -3.23
CA GLY A 4 3.91 4.75 -2.28
C GLY A 4 3.23 4.54 -0.93
N ASP A 5 1.98 5.01 -0.74
CA ASP A 5 1.19 4.67 0.45
C ASP A 5 0.88 3.16 0.50
N ILE A 6 1.05 2.54 1.67
CA ILE A 6 0.64 1.16 1.94
C ILE A 6 -0.79 1.16 2.48
N VAL A 7 -1.69 0.43 1.85
CA VAL A 7 -3.10 0.32 2.26
C VAL A 7 -3.29 -0.93 3.12
N LEU A 8 -3.70 -0.76 4.38
CA LEU A 8 -4.04 -1.85 5.28
C LEU A 8 -5.55 -2.13 5.23
N LEU A 9 -5.91 -3.34 4.84
CA LEU A 9 -7.30 -3.81 4.76
C LEU A 9 -7.49 -5.00 5.69
N HIS A 10 -8.64 -5.07 6.36
CA HIS A 10 -9.06 -6.22 7.15
C HIS A 10 -10.17 -6.97 6.41
N ASP A 11 -9.85 -8.21 6.00
CA ASP A 11 -10.71 -9.17 5.28
C ASP A 11 -11.97 -9.71 6.01
N PRO A 12 -12.08 -9.80 7.36
CA PRO A 12 -13.11 -10.64 8.00
C PRO A 12 -14.53 -10.04 7.95
N TYR A 13 -14.73 -8.92 7.27
CA TYR A 13 -16.03 -8.28 7.11
C TYR A 13 -16.33 -8.09 5.61
N ASP A 14 -17.46 -8.64 5.15
CA ASP A 14 -17.89 -8.53 3.75
C ASP A 14 -17.97 -7.07 3.26
N THR A 15 -18.29 -6.13 4.15
CA THR A 15 -18.33 -4.69 3.85
C THR A 15 -16.95 -4.09 3.56
N SER A 16 -15.87 -4.67 4.08
CA SER A 16 -14.49 -4.24 3.79
C SER A 16 -14.05 -4.64 2.38
N VAL A 17 -14.54 -5.78 1.89
CA VAL A 17 -14.21 -6.29 0.55
C VAL A 17 -14.82 -5.40 -0.53
N GLU A 18 -16.09 -5.02 -0.38
CA GLU A 18 -16.75 -4.10 -1.31
C GLU A 18 -16.06 -2.72 -1.34
N ALA A 19 -15.71 -2.19 -0.16
CA ALA A 19 -14.99 -0.93 -0.06
C ALA A 19 -13.58 -1.00 -0.69
N ALA A 20 -12.88 -2.13 -0.54
CA ALA A 20 -11.57 -2.34 -1.16
C ALA A 20 -11.66 -2.30 -2.70
N LEU A 21 -12.64 -3.00 -3.28
CA LEU A 21 -12.84 -3.04 -4.73
C LEU A 21 -13.18 -1.65 -5.29
N GLN A 22 -14.10 -0.92 -4.65
CA GLN A 22 -14.44 0.46 -5.06
C GLN A 22 -13.23 1.40 -4.95
N THR A 23 -12.40 1.22 -3.92
CA THR A 23 -11.19 2.03 -3.74
C THR A 23 -10.16 1.73 -4.84
N ILE A 24 -10.05 0.47 -5.26
CA ILE A 24 -9.19 0.07 -6.39
C ILE A 24 -9.63 0.77 -7.67
N ASP A 25 -10.91 0.69 -8.01
CA ASP A 25 -11.45 1.30 -9.23
C ASP A 25 -11.15 2.82 -9.27
N VAL A 26 -11.43 3.54 -8.19
CA VAL A 26 -11.23 5.00 -8.11
C VAL A 26 -9.75 5.38 -8.18
N LEU A 27 -8.86 4.60 -7.55
CA LEU A 27 -7.42 4.90 -7.56
C LEU A 27 -6.77 4.53 -8.90
N SER A 28 -7.21 3.46 -9.54
CA SER A 28 -6.77 3.09 -10.88
C SER A 28 -7.17 4.15 -11.91
N GLU A 29 -8.37 4.73 -11.82
CA GLU A 29 -8.77 5.87 -12.66
C GLU A 29 -7.92 7.14 -12.45
N GLN A 30 -7.35 7.32 -11.26
CA GLN A 30 -6.42 8.41 -10.93
C GLN A 30 -4.99 8.14 -11.42
N GLY A 31 -4.73 6.99 -12.05
CA GLY A 31 -3.42 6.61 -12.59
C GLY A 31 -2.51 5.91 -11.58
N TYR A 32 -3.06 5.41 -10.46
CA TYR A 32 -2.30 4.57 -9.52
C TYR A 32 -2.30 3.11 -9.97
N GLU A 33 -1.16 2.45 -9.77
CA GLU A 33 -1.01 1.01 -9.95
C GLU A 33 -0.94 0.33 -8.59
N PHE A 34 -1.74 -0.73 -8.42
CA PHE A 34 -1.69 -1.56 -7.22
C PHE A 34 -0.61 -2.62 -7.40
N VAL A 35 0.38 -2.57 -6.53
CA VAL A 35 1.53 -3.47 -6.54
C VAL A 35 1.65 -4.19 -5.21
N THR A 36 2.33 -5.33 -5.21
CA THR A 36 2.70 -6.02 -3.98
C THR A 36 3.73 -5.21 -3.18
N LEU A 37 3.91 -5.54 -1.89
CA LEU A 37 4.94 -4.88 -1.08
C LEU A 37 6.35 -5.05 -1.67
N GLU A 38 6.67 -6.24 -2.21
CA GLU A 38 7.96 -6.50 -2.84
C GLU A 38 8.21 -5.59 -4.05
N GLU A 39 7.21 -5.45 -4.92
CA GLU A 39 7.26 -4.56 -6.08
C GLU A 39 7.30 -3.09 -5.67
N LEU A 40 6.54 -2.69 -4.64
CA LEU A 40 6.55 -1.33 -4.11
C LEU A 40 7.97 -0.91 -3.68
N PHE A 41 8.63 -1.74 -2.87
CA PHE A 41 10.00 -1.48 -2.41
C PHE A 41 11.01 -1.54 -3.56
N SER A 42 10.85 -2.48 -4.49
CA SER A 42 11.70 -2.57 -5.69
C SER A 42 11.60 -1.33 -6.57
N ASN A 43 10.38 -0.83 -6.82
CA ASN A 43 10.12 0.38 -7.60
C ASN A 43 10.65 1.65 -6.91
N ALA A 44 10.61 1.69 -5.58
CA ALA A 44 11.18 2.79 -4.79
C ALA A 44 12.71 2.71 -4.67
N GLY A 45 13.34 1.59 -5.06
CA GLY A 45 14.77 1.37 -4.87
C GLY A 45 15.20 1.21 -3.41
N VAL A 46 14.25 0.85 -2.52
CA VAL A 46 14.47 0.71 -1.08
C VAL A 46 14.47 -0.78 -0.72
N THR A 47 15.42 -1.21 0.11
CA THR A 47 15.43 -2.58 0.66
C THR A 47 14.92 -2.54 2.09
N PRO A 48 13.75 -3.15 2.39
CA PRO A 48 13.20 -3.14 3.74
C PRO A 48 14.09 -3.93 4.71
N GLN A 49 14.23 -3.43 5.93
CA GLN A 49 15.06 -4.03 6.98
C GLN A 49 14.19 -4.58 8.13
N ALA A 50 14.60 -5.73 8.68
CA ALA A 50 13.89 -6.34 9.80
C ALA A 50 13.98 -5.44 11.04
N GLY A 51 12.83 -5.22 11.71
CA GLY A 51 12.73 -4.35 12.89
C GLY A 51 12.39 -2.89 12.59
N HIS A 52 12.25 -2.52 11.33
CA HIS A 52 11.85 -1.17 10.90
C HIS A 52 10.36 -1.14 10.52
N PHE A 53 9.69 -0.02 10.78
CA PHE A 53 8.28 0.18 10.45
C PHE A 53 8.14 1.14 9.26
N TYR A 54 7.39 0.71 8.25
CA TYR A 54 7.22 1.43 7.00
C TYR A 54 5.74 1.74 6.79
N LEU A 55 5.38 3.02 6.71
CA LEU A 55 4.06 3.45 6.24
C LEU A 55 4.05 3.72 4.73
N ARG A 56 5.25 3.98 4.18
CA ARG A 56 5.51 4.19 2.76
C ARG A 56 6.82 3.53 2.38
N ALA A 57 7.01 3.30 1.09
CA ALA A 57 8.25 2.73 0.58
C ALA A 57 9.49 3.60 0.89
N ASP A 58 9.31 4.92 0.91
CA ASP A 58 10.34 5.94 1.11
C ASP A 58 10.38 6.54 2.52
N GLU A 59 9.46 6.13 3.41
CA GLU A 59 9.31 6.69 4.76
C GLU A 59 9.31 5.60 5.83
N GLU A 60 10.42 5.52 6.55
CA GLU A 60 10.52 4.79 7.81
C GLU A 60 10.00 5.65 8.96
N VAL A 61 9.22 5.05 9.85
CA VAL A 61 8.69 5.70 11.04
C VAL A 61 9.12 4.96 12.31
N PRO A 62 9.37 5.69 13.42
CA PRO A 62 9.67 5.07 14.70
C PRO A 62 8.44 4.32 15.24
N TRP A 63 8.72 3.27 16.03
CA TRP A 63 7.74 2.52 16.80
C TRP A 63 7.02 3.38 17.85
#